data_AF-A0A967WNI6-F1
#
_entry.id   AF-A0A967WNI6-F1
#
_cell.length_a   1.000
_cell.length_b   1.000
_cell.length_c   1.000
_cell.angle_alpha   90.00
_cell.angle_beta   90.00
_cell.angle_gamma   90.00
#
_symmetry.space_group_name_H-M   'P 1'
#
loop_
_entity.id
_entity.type
_entity.pdbx_description
1 polymer ?
#
loop_
_entity_poly.entity_id
_entity_poly.type
_entity_poly.pdbx_seq_one_letter_code
_entity_poly.pdbx_strand_id
1 'polypeptide(L)'
;FLQEPEFLSLSRDHVHVTDVDHVYYAVPRMDKDRSLVRIIEVENPPSALIFCNTRARVHYVTAVLQRFGYDADELSSDLSQKAREKIMARVRQGA
;
A
#
# COMPACT_ATOMS: atom_id res chain seq x y z
N PHE A 1 -42.25 -17.93 23.69
CA PHE A 1 -42.33 -16.69 22.89
C PHE A 1 -41.69 -15.56 23.70
N LEU A 2 -40.96 -14.64 23.06
CA LEU A 2 -40.21 -13.58 23.75
C LEU A 2 -41.16 -12.46 24.24
N GLN A 3 -40.97 -12.00 25.48
CA GLN A 3 -41.61 -10.82 26.04
C GLN A 3 -40.53 -9.73 26.17
N GLU A 4 -40.81 -8.55 25.59
CA GLU A 4 -39.93 -7.36 25.56
C GLU A 4 -38.56 -7.55 24.88
N PRO A 5 -38.52 -7.82 23.56
CA PRO A 5 -37.27 -7.85 22.82
C PRO A 5 -36.75 -6.42 22.59
N GLU A 6 -35.50 -6.17 22.97
CA GLU A 6 -34.76 -5.00 22.50
C GLU A 6 -34.11 -5.25 21.14
N PHE A 7 -34.17 -4.25 20.27
CA PHE A 7 -33.53 -4.30 18.95
C PHE A 7 -32.04 -4.06 19.09
N LEU A 8 -31.25 -5.14 19.07
CA LEU A 8 -29.82 -5.04 18.82
C LEU A 8 -29.58 -4.80 17.33
N SER A 9 -29.55 -3.54 16.91
CA SER A 9 -28.93 -3.19 15.64
C SER A 9 -27.42 -3.29 15.86
N LEU A 10 -26.81 -4.39 15.41
CA LEU A 10 -25.38 -4.39 15.17
C LEU A 10 -25.14 -3.25 14.19
N SER A 11 -24.54 -2.17 14.66
CA SER A 11 -24.02 -1.13 13.79
C SER A 11 -23.24 -1.88 12.72
N ARG A 12 -23.72 -1.76 11.47
CA ARG A 12 -22.92 -2.14 10.31
C ARG A 12 -21.80 -1.12 10.33
N ASP A 13 -20.77 -1.40 11.12
CA ASP A 13 -19.67 -0.48 11.37
C ASP A 13 -19.05 -0.16 10.02
N HIS A 14 -19.48 0.99 9.49
CA HIS A 14 -18.83 1.82 8.51
C HIS A 14 -18.28 1.10 7.27
N VAL A 15 -19.14 0.97 6.25
CA VAL A 15 -18.66 1.02 4.86
C VAL A 15 -18.21 2.46 4.56
N HIS A 16 -17.08 2.88 5.14
CA HIS A 16 -16.32 4.01 4.60
C HIS A 16 -15.43 3.49 3.47
N VAL A 17 -16.04 2.97 2.40
CA VAL A 17 -15.37 2.89 1.09
C VAL A 17 -15.78 4.14 0.31
N THR A 18 -15.62 5.30 0.93
CA THR A 18 -16.01 6.59 0.34
C THR A 18 -14.91 7.66 0.37
N ASP A 19 -13.73 7.37 0.93
CA ASP A 19 -12.58 8.31 0.93
C ASP A 19 -11.30 7.66 0.37
N VAL A 20 -11.39 6.90 -0.73
CA VAL A 20 -10.21 6.47 -1.49
C VAL A 20 -10.33 7.01 -2.90
N ASP A 21 -9.50 8.01 -3.22
CA ASP A 21 -9.41 8.56 -4.57
C ASP A 21 -8.69 7.56 -5.47
N HIS A 22 -9.40 7.08 -6.49
CA HIS A 22 -8.86 6.18 -7.49
C HIS A 22 -8.43 6.96 -8.73
N VAL A 23 -7.12 7.07 -8.95
CA VAL A 23 -6.52 7.69 -10.13
C VAL A 23 -5.78 6.67 -10.98
N TYR A 24 -5.71 6.90 -12.29
CA TYR A 24 -4.92 6.07 -13.20
C TYR A 24 -4.03 6.95 -14.09
N TYR A 25 -2.85 6.41 -14.40
CA TYR A 25 -1.88 7.07 -15.28
C TYR A 25 -1.63 6.17 -16.49
N ALA A 26 -1.99 6.67 -17.69
CA ALA A 26 -1.66 6.00 -18.94
C ALA A 26 -0.18 6.24 -19.27
N VAL A 27 0.65 5.20 -19.11
CA VAL A 27 2.10 5.28 -19.31
C VAL A 27 2.58 4.19 -20.26
N PRO A 28 3.48 4.51 -21.22
CA PRO A 28 4.16 3.49 -22.01
C PRO A 28 4.89 2.50 -21.09
N ARG A 29 4.92 1.22 -21.48
CA ARG A 29 5.51 0.16 -20.64
C ARG A 29 6.97 0.46 -20.25
N MET A 30 7.74 1.04 -21.17
CA MET A 30 9.15 1.36 -20.96
C MET A 30 9.37 2.54 -20.00
N ASP A 31 8.36 3.39 -19.81
CA ASP A 31 8.46 4.61 -18.99
C ASP A 31 7.87 4.43 -17.58
N LYS A 32 7.36 3.24 -17.24
CA LYS A 32 6.68 2.97 -15.97
C LYS A 32 7.54 3.34 -14.76
N ASP A 33 8.81 2.99 -14.78
CA ASP A 33 9.68 3.16 -13.62
C ASP A 33 10.02 4.65 -13.41
N ARG A 34 10.31 5.39 -14.48
CA ARG A 34 10.51 6.85 -14.43
C ARG A 34 9.22 7.59 -14.05
N SER A 35 8.07 7.12 -14.53
CA SER A 35 6.77 7.70 -14.21
C SER A 35 6.42 7.50 -12.73
N LEU A 36 6.71 6.32 -12.18
CA LEU A 36 6.52 6.03 -10.76
C LEU A 36 7.33 7.00 -9.88
N VAL A 37 8.61 7.20 -10.17
CA VAL A 37 9.45 8.16 -9.44
C VAL A 37 8.83 9.55 -9.48
N ARG A 38 8.42 10.02 -10.66
CA ARG A 38 7.78 11.33 -10.82
C ARG A 38 6.47 11.46 -10.03
N ILE A 39 5.66 10.40 -9.96
CA ILE A 39 4.43 10.39 -9.15
C ILE A 39 4.79 10.53 -7.67
N ILE A 40 5.80 9.79 -7.17
CA ILE A 40 6.24 9.90 -5.77
C ILE A 40 6.75 11.31 -5.47
N GLU A 41 7.50 11.93 -6.37
CA GLU A 41 8.00 13.31 -6.20
C GLU A 41 6.88 14.35 -6.13
N VAL A 42 5.84 14.20 -6.98
CA VAL A 42 4.73 15.16 -7.06
C VAL A 42 3.77 15.00 -5.88
N GLU A 43 3.39 13.75 -5.56
CA GLU A 43 2.46 13.46 -4.47
C GLU A 43 3.13 13.58 -3.09
N ASN A 44 4.46 13.41 -3.03
CA ASN A 44 5.30 13.45 -1.83
C ASN A 44 4.64 12.78 -0.60
N PRO A 45 4.22 11.50 -0.71
CA PRO A 45 3.50 10.84 0.36
C PRO A 45 4.45 10.55 1.55
N PRO A 46 3.97 10.65 2.80
CA PRO A 46 4.78 10.30 3.97
C PRO A 46 5.16 8.81 4.01
N SER A 47 4.30 7.95 3.46
CA SER A 47 4.61 6.54 3.18
C SER A 47 3.69 6.02 2.08
N ALA A 48 4.13 4.98 1.36
CA ALA A 48 3.38 4.40 0.25
C ALA A 48 3.56 2.88 0.17
N LEU A 49 2.54 2.19 -0.35
CA LEU A 49 2.60 0.77 -0.70
C LEU A 49 2.53 0.62 -2.22
N ILE A 50 3.54 -0.04 -2.80
CA ILE A 50 3.63 -0.25 -4.25
C ILE A 50 3.48 -1.74 -4.55
N PHE A 51 2.35 -2.11 -5.16
CA PHE A 51 2.07 -3.48 -5.54
C PHE A 51 2.61 -3.80 -6.94
N CYS A 52 3.29 -4.94 -7.07
CA CYS A 52 3.78 -5.45 -8.34
C CYS A 52 3.22 -6.85 -8.61
N ASN A 53 2.98 -7.18 -9.89
CA ASN A 53 2.39 -8.47 -10.26
C ASN A 53 3.31 -9.68 -10.02
N THR A 54 4.62 -9.48 -9.96
CA THR A 54 5.59 -10.59 -9.79
C THR A 54 6.66 -10.22 -8.78
N ARG A 55 7.19 -11.24 -8.09
CA ARG A 55 8.29 -11.06 -7.14
C ARG A 55 9.52 -10.43 -7.79
N ALA A 56 9.86 -10.84 -9.02
CA ALA A 56 10.97 -10.23 -9.77
C ALA A 56 10.74 -8.72 -10.00
N ARG A 57 9.49 -8.30 -10.25
CA ARG A 57 9.15 -6.87 -10.37
C ARG A 57 9.23 -6.14 -9.03
N VAL A 58 8.82 -6.76 -7.92
CA VAL A 58 9.00 -6.18 -6.57
C VAL A 58 10.49 -5.89 -6.34
N HIS A 59 11.35 -6.90 -6.46
CA HIS A 59 12.78 -6.74 -6.23
C HIS A 59 13.39 -5.66 -7.14
N TYR A 60 13.04 -5.67 -8.43
CA TYR A 60 13.52 -4.67 -9.38
C TYR A 60 13.09 -3.25 -9.00
N VAL A 61 11.81 -3.04 -8.68
CA VAL A 61 11.29 -1.71 -8.31
C VAL A 61 11.91 -1.22 -7.01
N THR A 62 12.06 -2.07 -6.00
CA THR A 62 12.75 -1.73 -4.75
C THR A 62 14.17 -1.25 -5.03
N ALA A 63 14.94 -1.99 -5.84
CA ALA A 63 16.30 -1.59 -6.19
C ALA A 63 16.37 -0.27 -6.98
N VAL A 64 15.40 -0.01 -7.85
CA VAL A 64 15.29 1.28 -8.56
C VAL A 64 15.05 2.41 -7.56
N LEU A 65 14.06 2.28 -6.68
CA LEU A 65 13.71 3.31 -5.70
C LEU A 65 14.87 3.61 -4.74
N GLN A 66 15.56 2.58 -4.24
CA GLN A 66 16.74 2.74 -3.40
C GLN A 66 17.88 3.49 -4.12
N ARG A 67 18.08 3.24 -5.43
CA ARG A 67 19.07 3.98 -6.24
C ARG A 67 18.71 5.45 -6.43
N PHE A 68 17.42 5.78 -6.42
CA PHE A 68 16.94 7.16 -6.41
C PHE A 68 16.98 7.80 -5.01
N GLY A 69 17.39 7.06 -3.97
CA GLY A 69 17.57 7.56 -2.60
C GLY A 69 16.32 7.42 -1.72
N TYR A 70 15.29 6.71 -2.15
CA TYR A 70 14.11 6.45 -1.33
C TYR A 70 14.37 5.32 -0.32
N ASP A 71 13.82 5.46 0.89
CA ASP A 71 13.76 4.38 1.88
C ASP A 71 12.66 3.40 1.46
N ALA A 72 13.05 2.38 0.69
CA ALA A 72 12.14 1.38 0.15
C ALA A 72 12.61 -0.02 0.53
N ASP A 73 11.68 -0.83 1.04
CA ASP A 73 11.88 -2.24 1.38
C ASP A 73 10.91 -3.12 0.57
N GLU A 74 11.29 -4.37 0.32
CA GLU A 74 10.39 -5.34 -0.32
C GLU A 74 9.55 -6.12 0.70
N LEU A 75 8.27 -6.32 0.38
CA LEU A 75 7.37 -7.20 1.12
C LEU A 75 6.99 -8.40 0.23
N SER A 76 7.75 -9.48 0.31
CA SER A 76 7.50 -10.71 -0.47
C SER A 76 6.87 -11.83 0.37
N SER A 77 6.26 -12.79 -0.32
CA SER A 77 5.46 -13.86 0.32
C SER A 77 6.27 -14.79 1.22
N ASP A 78 7.58 -14.83 1.05
CA ASP A 78 8.56 -15.62 1.81
C ASP A 78 9.12 -14.92 3.05
N LEU A 79 8.66 -13.70 3.34
CA LEU A 79 8.93 -13.07 4.63
C LEU A 79 8.20 -13.81 5.75
N SER A 80 8.95 -14.14 6.80
CA SER A 80 8.36 -14.60 8.06
C SER A 80 7.32 -13.59 8.56
N GLN A 81 6.29 -14.07 9.25
CA GLN A 81 5.23 -13.21 9.79
C GLN A 81 5.77 -12.04 10.61
N LYS A 82 6.83 -12.28 11.40
CA LYS A 82 7.54 -11.28 12.19
C LYS A 82 8.19 -10.18 11.34
N ALA A 83 8.73 -10.53 10.17
CA ALA A 83 9.32 -9.55 9.26
C ALA A 83 8.25 -8.69 8.59
N ARG A 84 7.08 -9.27 8.25
CA ARG A 84 5.94 -8.53 7.72
C ARG A 84 5.42 -7.49 8.73
N GLU A 85 5.24 -7.90 9.98
CA GLU A 85 4.79 -7.00 11.05
C GLU A 85 5.75 -5.83 11.27
N LYS A 86 7.07 -6.07 11.21
CA LYS A 86 8.08 -5.03 11.34
C LYS A 86 8.00 -3.99 10.21
N ILE A 87 7.86 -4.44 8.96
CA ILE A 87 7.73 -3.55 7.80
C ILE A 87 6.43 -2.74 7.89
N MET A 88 5.31 -3.38 8.26
CA MET A 88 4.05 -2.67 8.44
C MET A 88 4.10 -1.65 9.57
N ALA A 89 4.83 -1.94 10.65
CA ALA A 89 5.05 -0.99 11.74
C ALA A 89 5.86 0.23 11.29
N ARG A 90 6.91 0.03 10.48
CA ARG A 90 7.70 1.10 9.86
C ARG A 90 6.86 2.00 8.95
N VAL A 91 6.08 1.41 8.06
CA VAL A 91 5.19 2.16 7.14
C VAL A 91 4.17 3.02 7.90
N ARG A 92 3.65 2.53 9.04
CA ARG A 92 2.74 3.29 9.90
C ARG A 92 3.42 4.42 10.69
N GLN A 93 4.74 4.34 10.87
CA GLN A 93 5.54 5.34 11.59
C GLN A 93 6.14 6.39 10.66
N GLY A 94 6.06 6.21 9.34
CA GLY A 94 6.53 7.18 8.33
C GLY A 94 8.04 7.14 8.07
N ALA A 95 8.68 5.98 8.22
CA ALA A 95 10.13 5.82 8.13
C ALA A 95 10.58 4.46 7.56
#